data_AF-A0A849N8X3-F1
#
_entry.id   AF-A0A849N8X3-F1
#
_cell.length_a   1.000
_cell.length_b   1.000
_cell.length_c   1.000
_cell.angle_alpha   90.00
_cell.angle_beta   90.00
_cell.angle_gamma   90.00
#
_symmetry.space_group_name_H-M   'P 1'
#
loop_
_entity.id
_entity.type
_entity.pdbx_description
1 polymer ?
#
loop_
_entity_poly.entity_id
_entity_poly.type
_entity_poly.pdbx_seq_one_letter_code
_entity_poly.pdbx_strand_id
1 'polypeptide(L)'
;MARQNKDSKFIIYQVLYIFVVTVLALKGAGLDLGEVVKKEDTVQKEVRDSLLIVIDSLNAKGLSFSINIDTNVVEQNIELKKQIASLSTNLNTLTKKIKAIPKPPKKEKKSEVKLPSPFSKSKTFLQYAWNEADNKGKVPVKIFDPANKNNPIAVVPPNSTKRFDLEDQKEVIVSFGSQEERVRVIENQPPKINIESVTTKMSKADIYVKELQRITAFRVTISDERIDQIKVNYTGPISVSGPTKDKKGNLVYNVSLNIARNEIKFDEWVDRNENLEEADGRYKANFFFDAYDDKTKHKVNVGDSFYFTEYDK
;
A
#
# COMPACT_ATOMS: atom_id res chain seq x y z
N MET A 1 38.73 -22.64 33.67
CA MET A 1 38.92 -22.76 32.20
C MET A 1 38.06 -21.73 31.47
N ALA A 2 38.52 -20.48 31.30
CA ALA A 2 37.72 -19.42 30.66
C ALA A 2 38.54 -18.41 29.83
N ARG A 3 39.70 -18.81 29.29
CA ARG A 3 40.54 -17.96 28.42
C ARG A 3 40.71 -18.47 26.98
N GLN A 4 40.48 -19.76 26.69
CA GLN A 4 40.66 -20.32 25.33
C GLN A 4 39.57 -19.94 24.30
N ASN A 5 38.36 -19.61 24.74
CA ASN A 5 37.23 -19.35 23.83
C ASN A 5 37.20 -17.93 23.23
N LYS A 6 37.96 -16.98 23.79
CA LYS A 6 38.07 -15.62 23.21
C LYS A 6 39.10 -15.58 22.08
N ASP A 7 40.24 -16.27 22.24
CA ASP A 7 41.28 -16.35 21.21
C ASP A 7 40.78 -17.11 19.98
N SER A 8 40.02 -18.18 20.16
CA SER A 8 39.48 -18.95 19.03
C SER A 8 38.53 -18.11 18.16
N LYS A 9 37.68 -17.26 18.78
CA LYS A 9 36.80 -16.35 18.02
C LYS A 9 37.60 -15.26 17.31
N PHE A 10 38.63 -14.72 17.94
CA PHE A 10 39.50 -13.71 17.34
C PHE A 10 40.26 -14.26 16.13
N ILE A 11 40.79 -15.49 16.25
CA ILE A 11 41.46 -16.20 15.15
C ILE A 11 40.47 -16.47 14.01
N ILE A 12 39.25 -16.93 14.31
CA ILE A 12 38.22 -17.15 13.28
C ILE A 12 37.90 -15.85 12.53
N TYR A 13 37.74 -14.73 13.22
CA TYR A 13 37.49 -13.44 12.55
C TYR A 13 38.68 -12.96 11.72
N GLN A 14 39.92 -13.14 12.18
CA GLN A 14 41.10 -12.79 11.40
C GLN A 14 41.25 -13.67 10.15
N VAL A 15 40.99 -14.97 10.26
CA VAL A 15 41.05 -15.89 9.13
C VAL A 15 39.94 -15.57 8.12
N LEU A 16 38.73 -15.28 8.59
CA LEU A 16 37.61 -14.89 7.71
C LEU A 16 37.90 -13.57 6.98
N TYR A 17 38.50 -12.60 7.68
CA TYR A 17 38.89 -11.32 7.08
C TYR A 17 39.96 -11.49 6.00
N ILE A 18 41.02 -12.26 6.28
CA ILE A 18 42.07 -12.57 5.30
C ILE A 18 41.49 -13.34 4.11
N PHE A 19 40.58 -14.29 4.34
CA PHE A 19 39.91 -15.06 3.30
C PHE A 19 39.04 -14.18 2.39
N VAL A 20 38.29 -13.23 2.96
CA VAL A 20 37.48 -12.29 2.17
C VAL A 20 38.38 -11.38 1.32
N VAL A 21 39.48 -10.88 1.88
CA VAL A 21 40.45 -10.04 1.15
C VAL A 21 41.14 -10.82 0.03
N THR A 22 41.53 -12.09 0.25
CA THR A 22 42.14 -12.92 -0.80
C THR A 22 41.13 -13.33 -1.86
N VAL A 23 39.87 -13.60 -1.51
CA VAL A 23 38.79 -13.86 -2.49
C VAL A 23 38.48 -12.61 -3.32
N LEU A 24 38.48 -11.42 -2.71
CA LEU A 24 38.33 -10.15 -3.43
C LEU A 24 39.51 -9.87 -4.37
N ALA A 25 40.74 -10.17 -3.93
CA ALA A 25 41.95 -10.03 -4.75
C ALA A 25 42.00 -11.06 -5.90
N LEU A 26 41.64 -12.33 -5.64
CA LEU A 26 41.59 -13.41 -6.64
C LEU A 26 40.46 -13.22 -7.65
N LYS A 27 39.33 -12.63 -7.26
CA LYS A 27 38.23 -12.31 -8.18
C LYS A 27 38.49 -11.08 -9.07
N GLY A 28 39.64 -10.42 -8.94
CA GLY A 28 40.01 -9.31 -9.84
C GLY A 28 39.02 -8.14 -9.83
N ALA A 29 38.32 -7.92 -8.73
CA ALA A 29 37.50 -6.73 -8.58
C ALA A 29 38.43 -5.54 -8.29
N GLY A 30 38.63 -4.68 -9.29
CA GLY A 30 39.31 -3.40 -9.10
C GLY A 30 38.55 -2.56 -8.08
N LEU A 31 39.00 -2.61 -6.82
CA LEU A 31 38.54 -1.74 -5.75
C LEU A 31 39.19 -0.37 -5.98
N ASP A 32 38.45 0.54 -6.60
CA ASP A 32 38.81 1.96 -6.62
C ASP A 32 38.55 2.55 -5.23
N LEU A 33 39.60 2.62 -4.42
CA LEU A 33 39.59 3.25 -3.09
C LEU A 33 39.63 4.80 -3.20
N GLY A 34 39.53 5.37 -4.41
CA GLY A 34 39.60 6.79 -4.68
C GLY A 34 38.31 7.58 -4.43
N GLU A 35 37.15 6.93 -4.32
CA GLU A 35 35.87 7.63 -4.11
C GLU A 35 35.60 7.91 -2.62
N VAL A 36 36.54 8.60 -1.98
CA VAL A 36 36.25 9.35 -0.75
C VAL A 36 35.73 10.72 -1.21
N VAL A 37 34.42 10.83 -1.33
CA VAL A 37 33.72 12.06 -1.74
C VAL A 37 34.21 13.24 -0.88
N LYS A 38 34.77 14.25 -1.54
CA LYS A 38 35.22 15.48 -0.87
C LYS A 38 34.01 16.20 -0.26
N LYS A 39 34.18 16.73 0.96
CA LYS A 39 33.12 17.43 1.73
C LYS A 39 32.42 18.57 0.99
N GLU A 40 33.00 19.06 -0.10
CA GLU A 40 32.51 20.19 -0.88
C GLU A 40 31.36 19.78 -1.83
N ASP A 41 31.25 18.50 -2.18
CA ASP A 41 30.15 17.94 -3.01
C ASP A 41 29.05 17.27 -2.17
N THR A 42 29.16 17.29 -0.84
CA THR A 42 28.13 16.72 0.05
C THR A 42 27.12 17.78 0.47
N VAL A 43 25.86 17.60 0.05
CA VAL A 43 24.73 18.41 0.51
C VAL A 43 24.62 18.31 2.04
N GLN A 44 24.50 19.45 2.72
CA GLN A 44 24.32 19.51 4.18
C GLN A 44 23.16 18.62 4.62
N LYS A 45 23.39 17.83 5.68
CA LYS A 45 22.47 16.79 6.14
C LYS A 45 21.09 17.36 6.48
N GLU A 46 21.01 18.57 7.04
CA GLU A 46 19.73 19.20 7.34
C GLU A 46 18.90 19.49 6.09
N VAL A 47 19.54 19.85 4.98
CA VAL A 47 18.87 20.15 3.70
C VAL A 47 18.37 18.87 3.05
N ARG A 48 19.17 17.80 3.09
CA ARG A 48 18.76 16.47 2.62
C ARG A 48 17.56 15.96 3.41
N ASP A 49 17.62 16.03 4.74
CA ASP A 49 16.55 15.51 5.61
C ASP A 49 15.26 16.34 5.43
N SER A 50 15.38 17.67 5.22
CA SER A 50 14.23 18.53 4.90
C SER A 50 13.58 18.18 3.56
N LEU A 51 14.38 17.93 2.52
CA LEU A 51 13.88 17.52 1.20
C LEU A 51 13.23 16.14 1.25
N LEU A 52 13.79 15.22 2.05
CA LEU A 52 13.26 13.88 2.23
C LEU A 52 11.91 13.90 2.93
N ILE A 53 11.74 14.74 3.96
CA ILE A 53 10.45 14.97 4.64
C ILE A 53 9.40 15.53 3.66
N VAL A 54 9.80 16.43 2.76
CA VAL A 54 8.89 16.98 1.75
C VAL A 54 8.52 15.92 0.71
N ILE A 55 9.48 15.12 0.25
CA ILE A 55 9.24 14.01 -0.70
C ILE A 55 8.33 12.96 -0.06
N ASP A 56 8.57 12.57 1.19
CA ASP A 56 7.74 11.60 1.92
C ASP A 56 6.33 12.11 2.15
N SER A 57 6.17 13.40 2.47
CA SER A 57 4.86 14.07 2.59
C SER A 57 4.09 14.09 1.26
N LEU A 58 4.81 14.23 0.14
CA LEU A 58 4.21 14.26 -1.20
C LEU A 58 3.89 12.85 -1.73
N ASN A 59 4.74 11.87 -1.44
CA ASN A 59 4.50 10.45 -1.74
C ASN A 59 3.34 9.89 -0.89
N ALA A 60 3.23 10.28 0.37
CA ALA A 60 2.09 9.95 1.23
C ALA A 60 0.75 10.51 0.71
N LYS A 61 0.79 11.50 -0.19
CA LYS A 61 -0.37 12.03 -0.90
C LYS A 61 -0.62 11.36 -2.27
N GLY A 62 0.13 10.32 -2.62
CA GLY A 62 -0.10 9.50 -3.81
C GLY A 62 0.34 10.13 -5.13
N LEU A 63 1.20 11.15 -5.11
CA LEU A 63 1.73 11.80 -6.31
C LEU A 63 3.12 11.23 -6.63
N SER A 64 3.27 10.49 -7.74
CA SER A 64 4.58 10.06 -8.24
C SER A 64 5.22 11.16 -9.10
N PHE A 65 6.42 11.62 -8.75
CA PHE A 65 7.15 12.59 -9.56
C PHE A 65 8.32 11.92 -10.27
N SER A 66 8.42 12.11 -11.58
CA SER A 66 9.64 11.86 -12.34
C SER A 66 10.46 13.15 -12.33
N ILE A 67 11.56 13.18 -11.56
CA ILE A 67 12.49 14.31 -11.58
C ILE A 67 13.47 14.06 -12.72
N ASN A 68 13.22 14.66 -13.88
CA ASN A 68 14.22 14.78 -14.94
C ASN A 68 15.08 16.00 -14.64
N ILE A 69 16.33 15.76 -14.21
CA ILE A 69 17.30 16.82 -13.96
C ILE A 69 17.97 17.12 -15.30
N ASP A 70 17.54 18.20 -15.95
CA ASP A 70 18.23 18.71 -17.14
C ASP A 70 19.44 19.55 -16.68
N THR A 71 20.66 19.05 -16.93
CA THR A 71 21.90 19.61 -16.39
C THR A 71 22.37 20.90 -17.09
N ASN A 72 21.63 21.40 -18.09
CA ASN A 72 22.03 22.56 -18.89
C ASN A 72 21.35 23.89 -18.52
N VAL A 73 20.70 24.00 -17.35
CA VAL A 73 19.88 25.19 -17.01
C VAL A 73 20.59 26.16 -16.06
N VAL A 74 21.75 26.67 -16.43
CA VAL A 74 22.38 27.80 -15.72
C VAL A 74 22.01 29.14 -16.37
N GLU A 75 21.78 29.18 -17.69
CA GLU A 75 21.60 30.44 -18.42
C GLU A 75 20.14 30.98 -18.43
N GLN A 76 19.12 30.12 -18.40
CA GLN A 76 17.71 30.56 -18.50
C GLN A 76 17.17 31.28 -17.24
N ASN A 77 17.82 31.13 -16.08
CA ASN A 77 17.34 31.67 -14.81
C ASN A 77 17.50 33.20 -14.70
N ILE A 78 18.46 33.78 -15.44
CA ILE A 78 18.70 35.24 -15.45
C ILE A 78 17.63 35.96 -16.28
N GLU A 79 17.24 35.37 -17.42
CA GLU A 79 16.26 35.96 -18.34
C GLU A 79 14.84 35.89 -17.78
N LEU A 80 14.48 34.76 -17.17
CA LEU A 80 13.19 34.60 -16.47
C LEU A 80 13.07 35.56 -15.27
N LYS A 81 14.16 35.81 -14.53
CA LYS A 81 14.16 36.84 -13.46
C LYS A 81 13.94 38.25 -14.00
N LYS A 82 14.54 38.60 -15.15
CA LYS A 82 14.30 39.89 -15.82
C LYS A 82 12.85 40.01 -16.30
N GLN A 83 12.28 38.94 -16.86
CA GLN A 83 10.88 38.94 -17.29
C GLN A 83 9.92 39.10 -16.10
N ILE A 84 10.13 38.38 -14.99
CA ILE A 84 9.32 38.51 -13.75
C ILE A 84 9.42 39.92 -13.18
N ALA A 85 10.61 40.51 -13.15
CA ALA A 85 10.79 41.89 -12.69
C ALA A 85 10.00 42.88 -13.57
N SER A 86 10.04 42.73 -14.90
CA SER A 86 9.27 43.57 -15.83
C SER A 86 7.75 43.37 -15.74
N LEU A 87 7.30 42.16 -15.44
CA LEU A 87 5.87 41.85 -15.23
C LEU A 87 5.37 42.45 -13.91
N SER A 88 6.18 42.45 -12.85
CA SER A 88 5.83 43.05 -11.56
C SER A 88 5.69 44.59 -11.65
N THR A 89 6.52 45.26 -12.43
CA THR A 89 6.43 46.71 -12.63
C THR A 89 5.21 47.07 -13.48
N ASN A 90 4.87 46.26 -14.48
CA ASN A 90 3.64 46.41 -15.27
C ASN A 90 2.37 46.17 -14.43
N LEU A 91 2.36 45.20 -13.51
CA LEU A 91 1.24 44.99 -12.60
C LEU A 91 1.04 46.16 -11.62
N ASN A 92 2.13 46.76 -11.14
CA ASN A 92 2.08 47.92 -10.26
C ASN A 92 1.59 49.19 -10.96
N THR A 93 1.86 49.36 -12.27
CA THR A 93 1.33 50.49 -13.04
C THR A 93 -0.15 50.30 -13.39
N LEU A 94 -0.58 49.07 -13.69
CA LEU A 94 -1.99 48.74 -13.94
C LEU A 94 -2.86 48.89 -12.68
N THR A 95 -2.38 48.45 -11.51
CA THR A 95 -3.09 48.63 -10.24
C THR A 95 -3.23 50.10 -9.84
N LYS A 96 -2.27 50.97 -10.18
CA LYS A 96 -2.41 52.42 -10.00
C LYS A 96 -3.46 53.04 -10.93
N LYS A 97 -3.59 52.55 -12.17
CA LYS A 97 -4.63 53.01 -13.12
C LYS A 97 -6.05 52.60 -12.74
N ILE A 98 -6.23 51.45 -12.08
CA ILE A 98 -7.56 50.93 -11.67
C ILE A 98 -8.18 51.72 -10.50
N LYS A 99 -7.39 52.44 -9.68
CA LYS A 99 -7.91 53.25 -8.56
C LYS A 99 -8.67 54.52 -8.97
N ALA A 100 -8.63 54.92 -10.25
CA ALA A 100 -9.18 56.20 -10.72
C ALA A 100 -10.52 56.09 -11.49
N ILE A 101 -11.26 55.00 -11.35
CA ILE A 101 -12.60 54.86 -11.95
C ILE A 101 -13.66 55.06 -10.86
N PRO A 102 -14.56 56.06 -10.96
CA PRO A 102 -15.67 56.23 -10.02
C PRO A 102 -16.61 55.02 -10.13
N LYS A 103 -16.91 54.37 -9.00
CA LYS A 103 -17.83 53.22 -8.94
C LYS A 103 -19.26 53.66 -9.29
N PRO A 104 -19.96 52.98 -10.22
CA PRO A 104 -21.41 53.14 -10.35
C PRO A 104 -22.12 52.50 -9.13
N PRO A 105 -23.31 52.99 -8.75
CA PRO A 105 -24.02 52.53 -7.55
C PRO A 105 -24.44 51.05 -7.70
N LYS A 106 -24.03 50.21 -6.74
CA LYS A 106 -24.40 48.80 -6.65
C LYS A 106 -25.87 48.66 -6.24
N LYS A 107 -26.68 48.03 -7.08
CA LYS A 107 -27.93 47.37 -6.65
C LYS A 107 -27.57 46.19 -5.74
N GLU A 108 -28.17 46.13 -4.56
CA GLU A 108 -28.05 45.03 -3.61
C GLU A 108 -28.59 43.73 -4.20
N LYS A 109 -27.72 42.77 -4.50
CA LYS A 109 -28.09 41.34 -4.53
C LYS A 109 -27.81 40.77 -3.15
N LYS A 110 -28.82 40.20 -2.50
CA LYS A 110 -28.69 39.44 -1.26
C LYS A 110 -27.59 38.39 -1.45
N SER A 111 -26.55 38.46 -0.62
CA SER A 111 -25.44 37.52 -0.63
C SER A 111 -25.93 36.17 -0.11
N GLU A 112 -26.03 35.17 -0.98
CA GLU A 112 -26.05 33.77 -0.56
C GLU A 112 -24.77 33.50 0.24
N VAL A 113 -24.92 33.22 1.53
CA VAL A 113 -23.83 32.83 2.40
C VAL A 113 -23.34 31.47 1.92
N LYS A 114 -22.15 31.43 1.30
CA LYS A 114 -21.57 30.16 0.86
C LYS A 114 -21.14 29.36 2.08
N LEU A 115 -21.88 28.30 2.39
CA LEU A 115 -21.49 27.33 3.41
C LEU A 115 -20.20 26.62 2.95
N PRO A 116 -19.24 26.35 3.84
CA PRO A 116 -18.10 25.51 3.52
C PRO A 116 -18.56 24.08 3.24
N SER A 117 -17.92 23.41 2.27
CA SER A 117 -18.25 22.01 1.95
C SER A 117 -18.12 21.14 3.20
N PRO A 118 -19.11 20.27 3.48
CA PRO A 118 -19.11 19.41 4.66
C PRO A 118 -18.06 18.29 4.57
N PHE A 119 -17.55 18.01 3.36
CA PHE A 119 -16.52 17.01 3.12
C PHE A 119 -15.17 17.68 2.82
N SER A 120 -14.08 17.06 3.27
CA SER A 120 -12.74 17.42 2.80
C SER A 120 -12.71 17.34 1.27
N LYS A 121 -12.22 18.38 0.58
CA LYS A 121 -12.21 18.51 -0.90
C LYS A 121 -11.58 17.33 -1.67
N SER A 122 -10.91 16.41 -0.99
CA SER A 122 -10.25 15.23 -1.55
C SER A 122 -11.03 13.93 -1.37
N LYS A 123 -12.22 13.95 -0.74
CA LYS A 123 -12.97 12.73 -0.45
C LYS A 123 -13.61 12.20 -1.74
N THR A 124 -13.12 11.06 -2.21
CA THR A 124 -13.72 10.27 -3.28
C THR A 124 -14.43 9.07 -2.66
N PHE A 125 -15.45 8.57 -3.34
CA PHE A 125 -16.17 7.36 -2.94
C PHE A 125 -15.80 6.20 -3.86
N LEU A 126 -16.01 4.97 -3.41
CA LEU A 126 -15.70 3.74 -4.11
C LEU A 126 -16.99 3.11 -4.68
N GLN A 127 -16.94 2.63 -5.92
CA GLN A 127 -17.99 1.81 -6.52
C GLN A 127 -18.05 0.43 -5.87
N TYR A 128 -19.23 -0.20 -5.85
CA TYR A 128 -19.46 -1.54 -5.29
C TYR A 128 -18.89 -1.76 -3.88
N ALA A 129 -18.82 -0.69 -3.08
CA ALA A 129 -18.17 -0.70 -1.78
C ALA A 129 -19.02 0.03 -0.74
N TRP A 130 -18.77 -0.28 0.53
CA TRP A 130 -19.31 0.50 1.62
C TRP A 130 -18.48 1.77 1.79
N ASN A 131 -19.14 2.92 1.66
CA ASN A 131 -18.54 4.22 1.82
C ASN A 131 -18.95 4.83 3.16
N GLU A 132 -18.10 5.69 3.70
CA GLU A 132 -18.37 6.40 4.93
C GLU A 132 -18.27 7.91 4.69
N ALA A 133 -19.35 8.63 4.99
CA ALA A 133 -19.40 10.08 4.90
C ALA A 133 -19.40 10.69 6.31
N ASP A 134 -18.45 11.59 6.56
CA ASP A 134 -18.28 12.29 7.84
C ASP A 134 -18.70 13.74 7.62
N ASN A 135 -19.80 14.14 8.24
CA ASN A 135 -20.34 15.48 8.12
C ASN A 135 -19.92 16.34 9.31
N LYS A 136 -18.89 17.16 9.11
CA LYS A 136 -18.41 18.14 10.11
C LYS A 136 -19.18 19.48 10.06
N GLY A 137 -20.19 19.56 9.20
CA GLY A 137 -21.03 20.72 9.02
C GLY A 137 -22.17 20.81 10.03
N LYS A 138 -22.82 21.98 10.07
CA LYS A 138 -23.99 22.25 10.93
C LYS A 138 -25.33 21.89 10.29
N VAL A 139 -25.33 21.50 9.02
CA VAL A 139 -26.53 21.12 8.24
C VAL A 139 -26.44 19.66 7.82
N PRO A 140 -27.57 18.95 7.70
CA PRO A 140 -27.57 17.58 7.20
C PRO A 140 -27.14 17.55 5.72
N VAL A 141 -26.43 16.49 5.36
CA VAL A 141 -25.96 16.24 4.00
C VAL A 141 -26.77 15.11 3.41
N LYS A 142 -27.31 15.32 2.21
CA LYS A 142 -28.03 14.29 1.45
C LYS A 142 -27.19 13.87 0.26
N ILE A 143 -27.01 12.57 0.09
CA ILE A 143 -26.27 11.98 -1.04
C ILE A 143 -27.30 11.39 -1.99
N PHE A 144 -27.26 11.80 -3.25
CA PHE A 144 -28.18 11.36 -4.29
C PHE A 144 -27.44 10.69 -5.44
N ASP A 145 -28.14 9.75 -6.06
CA ASP A 145 -27.80 9.26 -7.38
C ASP A 145 -28.20 10.33 -8.42
N PRO A 146 -27.32 10.75 -9.35
CA PRO A 146 -27.70 11.62 -10.46
C PRO A 146 -28.91 11.12 -11.25
N ALA A 147 -29.09 9.79 -11.36
CA ALA A 147 -30.21 9.18 -12.06
C ALA A 147 -31.51 9.23 -11.24
N ASN A 148 -31.44 9.31 -9.90
CA ASN A 148 -32.59 9.37 -9.01
C ASN A 148 -32.42 10.42 -7.92
N LYS A 149 -32.81 11.65 -8.23
CA LYS A 149 -32.75 12.79 -7.29
C LYS A 149 -33.87 12.81 -6.25
N ASN A 150 -34.89 11.96 -6.40
CA ASN A 150 -36.07 12.02 -5.52
C ASN A 150 -35.86 11.27 -4.22
N ASN A 151 -35.01 10.23 -4.22
CA ASN A 151 -34.70 9.45 -3.04
C ASN A 151 -33.19 9.54 -2.73
N PRO A 152 -32.79 10.08 -1.57
CA PRO A 152 -31.39 10.09 -1.19
C PRO A 152 -30.90 8.66 -0.91
N ILE A 153 -29.72 8.31 -1.41
CA ILE A 153 -28.99 7.09 -1.05
C ILE A 153 -28.69 7.11 0.45
N ALA A 154 -28.23 8.27 0.95
CA ALA A 154 -27.91 8.44 2.35
C ALA A 154 -28.21 9.86 2.83
N VAL A 155 -28.59 9.97 4.10
CA VAL A 155 -28.71 11.23 4.81
C VAL A 155 -27.77 11.18 6.01
N VAL A 156 -26.80 12.10 6.02
CA VAL A 156 -25.78 12.23 7.07
C VAL A 156 -26.14 13.41 7.97
N PRO A 157 -26.58 13.17 9.22
CA PRO A 157 -26.89 14.24 10.16
C PRO A 157 -25.67 15.16 10.43
N PRO A 158 -25.89 16.38 10.96
CA PRO A 158 -24.82 17.26 11.40
C PRO A 158 -23.92 16.62 12.45
N ASN A 159 -22.61 16.87 12.36
CA ASN A 159 -21.58 16.35 13.27
C ASN A 159 -21.64 14.83 13.47
N SER A 160 -21.95 14.10 12.40
CA SER A 160 -22.09 12.66 12.46
C SER A 160 -21.50 11.99 11.24
N THR A 161 -21.22 10.70 11.41
CA THR A 161 -20.69 9.85 10.36
C THR A 161 -21.73 8.78 10.00
N LYS A 162 -21.92 8.56 8.70
CA LYS A 162 -22.86 7.54 8.21
C LYS A 162 -22.20 6.69 7.14
N ARG A 163 -22.36 5.37 7.29
CA ARG A 163 -21.99 4.38 6.29
C ARG A 163 -23.15 4.15 5.32
N PHE A 164 -22.84 4.05 4.03
CA PHE A 164 -23.80 3.83 2.94
C PHE A 164 -23.14 3.04 1.81
N ASP A 165 -23.93 2.34 1.04
CA ASP A 165 -23.49 1.54 -0.10
C ASP A 165 -23.58 2.32 -1.40
N LEU A 166 -22.60 2.09 -2.27
CA LEU A 166 -22.65 2.50 -3.67
C LEU A 166 -22.47 1.26 -4.54
N GLU A 167 -23.11 1.28 -5.71
CA GLU A 167 -23.05 0.23 -6.71
C GLU A 167 -22.27 0.72 -7.93
N ASP A 168 -22.94 0.96 -9.05
CA ASP A 168 -22.34 1.29 -10.35
C ASP A 168 -22.24 2.81 -10.62
N GLN A 169 -22.64 3.65 -9.66
CA GLN A 169 -22.62 5.11 -9.82
C GLN A 169 -21.20 5.62 -10.08
N LYS A 170 -21.01 6.45 -11.10
CA LYS A 170 -19.71 7.10 -11.43
C LYS A 170 -19.52 8.45 -10.73
N GLU A 171 -20.61 9.05 -10.30
CA GLU A 171 -20.65 10.30 -9.55
C GLU A 171 -21.86 10.29 -8.62
N VAL A 172 -21.77 11.01 -7.52
CA VAL A 172 -22.89 11.25 -6.60
C VAL A 172 -23.06 12.73 -6.37
N ILE A 173 -24.31 13.15 -6.15
CA ILE A 173 -24.63 14.55 -5.84
C ILE A 173 -24.78 14.68 -4.34
N VAL A 174 -23.94 15.52 -3.75
CA VAL A 174 -23.95 15.86 -2.33
C VAL A 174 -24.68 17.20 -2.17
N SER A 175 -25.86 17.17 -1.56
CA SER A 175 -26.66 18.36 -1.29
C SER A 175 -26.57 18.74 0.19
N PHE A 176 -26.26 20.01 0.46
CA PHE A 176 -26.17 20.57 1.81
C PHE A 176 -26.62 22.03 1.83
N GLY A 177 -27.60 22.35 2.69
CA GLY A 177 -28.22 23.68 2.67
C GLY A 177 -28.88 23.99 1.32
N SER A 178 -28.42 25.04 0.64
CA SER A 178 -28.84 25.39 -0.73
C SER A 178 -27.80 25.04 -1.80
N GLN A 179 -26.74 24.31 -1.45
CA GLN A 179 -25.64 23.97 -2.34
C GLN A 179 -25.67 22.50 -2.75
N GLU A 180 -25.19 22.24 -3.95
CA GLU A 180 -24.93 20.90 -4.47
C GLU A 180 -23.48 20.80 -4.94
N GLU A 181 -22.82 19.70 -4.61
CA GLU A 181 -21.47 19.36 -5.04
C GLU A 181 -21.50 17.98 -5.71
N ARG A 182 -20.84 17.83 -6.85
CA ARG A 182 -20.68 16.55 -7.52
C ARG A 182 -19.38 15.92 -7.07
N VAL A 183 -19.46 14.73 -6.49
CA VAL A 183 -18.30 13.96 -6.06
C VAL A 183 -18.13 12.78 -6.99
N ARG A 184 -16.92 12.63 -7.56
CA ARG A 184 -16.58 11.51 -8.42
C ARG A 184 -16.43 10.24 -7.58
N VAL A 185 -17.02 9.17 -8.07
CA VAL A 185 -16.85 7.81 -7.53
C VAL A 185 -15.78 7.12 -8.37
N ILE A 186 -14.81 6.50 -7.71
CA ILE A 186 -13.74 5.72 -8.33
C ILE A 186 -14.02 4.23 -8.15
N GLU A 187 -13.40 3.39 -8.94
CA GLU A 187 -13.56 1.93 -8.82
C GLU A 187 -13.01 1.42 -7.48
N ASN A 188 -13.61 0.35 -6.94
CA ASN A 188 -13.12 -0.29 -5.72
C ASN A 188 -11.67 -0.77 -5.91
N GLN A 189 -10.94 -0.90 -4.81
CA GLN A 189 -9.63 -1.54 -4.86
C GLN A 189 -9.79 -3.08 -4.96
N PRO A 190 -8.81 -3.79 -5.52
CA PRO A 190 -8.79 -5.25 -5.44
C PRO A 190 -8.76 -5.74 -3.97
N PRO A 191 -9.36 -6.92 -3.69
CA PRO A 191 -9.33 -7.51 -2.36
C PRO A 191 -7.88 -7.79 -1.93
N LYS A 192 -7.60 -7.63 -0.63
CA LYS A 192 -6.26 -7.85 -0.09
C LYS A 192 -6.20 -9.18 0.63
N ILE A 193 -5.26 -10.03 0.23
CA ILE A 193 -4.95 -11.31 0.89
C ILE A 193 -3.66 -11.12 1.69
N ASN A 194 -3.73 -11.37 3.00
CA ASN A 194 -2.57 -11.38 3.88
C ASN A 194 -2.37 -12.80 4.42
N ILE A 195 -1.19 -13.37 4.20
CA ILE A 195 -0.80 -14.69 4.71
C ILE A 195 0.22 -14.47 5.83
N GLU A 196 -0.10 -14.97 7.02
CA GLU A 196 0.78 -14.87 8.19
C GLU A 196 1.12 -16.28 8.69
N SER A 197 2.41 -16.56 8.87
CA SER A 197 2.85 -17.76 9.57
C SER A 197 2.56 -17.62 11.07
N VAL A 198 1.76 -18.54 11.60
CA VAL A 198 1.34 -18.58 13.01
C VAL A 198 2.00 -19.72 13.79
N THR A 199 3.00 -20.38 13.20
CA THR A 199 3.76 -21.46 13.83
C THR A 199 5.25 -21.16 13.89
N THR A 200 5.90 -21.62 14.96
CA THR A 200 7.37 -21.60 15.09
C THR A 200 8.01 -22.91 14.65
N LYS A 201 7.19 -23.91 14.29
CA LYS A 201 7.68 -25.24 13.89
C LYS A 201 8.40 -25.24 12.56
N MET A 202 8.06 -24.32 11.65
CA MET A 202 8.71 -24.20 10.34
C MET A 202 10.03 -23.40 10.35
N SER A 203 10.49 -22.94 11.52
CA SER A 203 11.69 -22.10 11.65
C SER A 203 12.92 -22.86 12.15
N LYS A 204 12.86 -24.19 12.28
CA LYS A 204 13.90 -25.04 12.86
C LYS A 204 14.39 -26.07 11.84
N ALA A 205 15.50 -26.76 12.12
CA ALA A 205 16.07 -27.77 11.23
C ALA A 205 15.27 -29.09 11.19
N ASP A 206 14.42 -29.35 12.20
CA ASP A 206 13.67 -30.61 12.33
C ASP A 206 12.16 -30.35 12.16
N ILE A 207 11.68 -30.33 10.92
CA ILE A 207 10.31 -29.98 10.59
C ILE A 207 9.58 -31.20 10.04
N TYR A 208 8.89 -31.93 10.92
CA TYR A 208 8.23 -33.17 10.55
C TYR A 208 6.83 -32.96 9.98
N VAL A 209 6.52 -33.66 8.89
CA VAL A 209 5.22 -33.58 8.20
C VAL A 209 4.07 -33.93 9.13
N LYS A 210 4.20 -35.01 9.91
CA LYS A 210 3.16 -35.46 10.84
C LYS A 210 2.82 -34.39 11.89
N GLU A 211 3.79 -33.58 12.31
CA GLU A 211 3.54 -32.45 13.21
C GLU A 211 2.83 -31.31 12.47
N LEU A 212 3.31 -30.92 11.28
CA LEU A 212 2.74 -29.81 10.50
C LEU A 212 1.30 -30.05 10.06
N GLN A 213 0.93 -31.30 9.77
CA GLN A 213 -0.44 -31.64 9.36
C GLN A 213 -1.46 -31.57 10.51
N ARG A 214 -0.99 -31.52 11.76
CA ARG A 214 -1.84 -31.47 12.97
C ARG A 214 -2.03 -30.07 13.54
N ILE A 215 -1.24 -29.11 13.05
CA ILE A 215 -1.26 -27.74 13.56
C ILE A 215 -1.71 -26.77 12.46
N THR A 216 -2.28 -25.64 12.88
CA THR A 216 -2.42 -24.49 11.99
C THR A 216 -1.04 -23.84 11.82
N ALA A 217 -0.54 -23.82 10.59
CA ALA A 217 0.75 -23.20 10.29
C ALA A 217 0.59 -21.77 9.77
N PHE A 218 -0.45 -21.52 8.97
CA PHE A 218 -0.72 -20.20 8.42
C PHE A 218 -2.13 -19.73 8.76
N ARG A 219 -2.25 -18.41 8.90
CA ARG A 219 -3.53 -17.71 8.95
C ARG A 219 -3.63 -16.80 7.74
N VAL A 220 -4.65 -17.02 6.93
CA VAL A 220 -4.93 -16.21 5.74
C VAL A 220 -6.10 -15.29 6.06
N THR A 221 -5.89 -13.99 5.93
CA THR A 221 -6.91 -12.96 6.12
C THR A 221 -7.20 -12.28 4.80
N ILE A 222 -8.47 -12.28 4.40
CA ILE A 222 -8.95 -11.61 3.19
C ILE A 222 -9.80 -10.43 3.61
N SER A 223 -9.40 -9.24 3.16
CA SER A 223 -10.02 -7.97 3.49
C SER A 223 -10.45 -7.23 2.23
N ASP A 224 -11.65 -6.66 2.28
CA ASP A 224 -12.24 -5.83 1.24
C ASP A 224 -13.27 -4.89 1.88
N GLU A 225 -13.52 -3.74 1.26
CA GLU A 225 -14.56 -2.80 1.71
C GLU A 225 -15.97 -3.41 1.66
N ARG A 226 -16.19 -4.42 0.81
CA ARG A 226 -17.41 -5.22 0.72
C ARG A 226 -17.10 -6.71 0.65
N ILE A 227 -16.80 -7.28 1.81
CA ILE A 227 -16.39 -8.69 1.93
C ILE A 227 -17.39 -9.72 1.38
N ASP A 228 -18.70 -9.42 1.44
CA ASP A 228 -19.74 -10.40 1.10
C ASP A 228 -19.83 -10.70 -0.41
N GLN A 229 -19.16 -9.93 -1.27
CA GLN A 229 -19.09 -10.17 -2.71
C GLN A 229 -17.81 -10.92 -3.15
N ILE A 230 -16.93 -11.25 -2.20
CA ILE A 230 -15.66 -11.92 -2.47
C ILE A 230 -15.84 -13.44 -2.45
N LYS A 231 -15.54 -14.08 -3.58
CA LYS A 231 -15.40 -15.53 -3.70
C LYS A 231 -13.96 -15.93 -3.48
N VAL A 232 -13.76 -16.96 -2.64
CA VAL A 232 -12.43 -17.43 -2.26
C VAL A 232 -12.26 -18.87 -2.71
N ASN A 233 -11.20 -19.14 -3.45
CA ASN A 233 -10.74 -20.48 -3.78
C ASN A 233 -9.33 -20.67 -3.25
N TYR A 234 -8.94 -21.92 -3.01
CA TYR A 234 -7.59 -22.26 -2.59
C TYR A 234 -7.12 -23.55 -3.26
N THR A 235 -5.81 -23.64 -3.46
CA THR A 235 -5.16 -24.79 -4.11
C THR A 235 -3.87 -25.15 -3.39
N GLY A 236 -3.41 -26.38 -3.60
CA GLY A 236 -2.24 -26.95 -2.93
C GLY A 236 -2.60 -28.09 -1.97
N PRO A 237 -1.61 -28.85 -1.48
CA PRO A 237 -1.83 -29.98 -0.58
C PRO A 237 -2.01 -29.48 0.86
N ILE A 238 -3.10 -28.76 1.09
CA ILE A 238 -3.45 -28.11 2.35
C ILE A 238 -4.83 -28.55 2.83
N SER A 239 -5.04 -28.42 4.13
CA SER A 239 -6.37 -28.47 4.74
C SER A 239 -6.70 -27.09 5.27
N VAL A 240 -7.89 -26.59 4.95
CA VAL A 240 -8.33 -25.24 5.31
C VAL A 240 -9.53 -25.35 6.26
N SER A 241 -9.47 -24.64 7.37
CA SER A 241 -10.60 -24.47 8.29
C SER A 241 -11.06 -23.01 8.31
N GLY A 242 -12.38 -22.79 8.23
CA GLY A 242 -13.00 -21.48 8.05
C GLY A 242 -14.02 -21.48 6.91
N PRO A 243 -14.51 -20.29 6.48
CA PRO A 243 -14.13 -18.96 6.98
C PRO A 243 -14.75 -18.62 8.34
N THR A 244 -14.00 -17.89 9.16
CA THR A 244 -14.54 -17.13 10.30
C THR A 244 -14.42 -15.63 10.04
N LYS A 245 -15.34 -14.82 10.56
CA LYS A 245 -15.26 -13.36 10.46
C LYS A 245 -14.48 -12.80 11.65
N ASP A 246 -13.46 -11.98 11.40
CA ASP A 246 -12.77 -11.24 12.46
C ASP A 246 -13.64 -10.08 13.00
N LYS A 247 -13.12 -9.33 13.99
CA LYS A 247 -13.82 -8.16 14.56
C LYS A 247 -14.10 -7.04 13.54
N LYS A 248 -13.38 -7.02 12.41
CA LYS A 248 -13.54 -6.05 11.32
C LYS A 248 -14.43 -6.59 10.20
N GLY A 249 -14.88 -7.85 10.29
CA GLY A 249 -15.69 -8.52 9.29
C GLY A 249 -14.90 -9.21 8.17
N ASN A 250 -13.56 -9.23 8.24
CA ASN A 250 -12.70 -9.88 7.25
C ASN A 250 -12.83 -11.40 7.31
N LEU A 251 -12.63 -12.09 6.19
CA LEU A 251 -12.63 -13.56 6.16
C LEU A 251 -11.28 -14.09 6.62
N VAL A 252 -11.29 -14.97 7.61
CA VAL A 252 -10.10 -15.60 8.16
C VAL A 252 -10.16 -17.11 7.92
N TYR A 253 -9.08 -17.64 7.37
CA TYR A 253 -8.87 -19.05 7.12
C TYR A 253 -7.62 -19.51 7.88
N ASN A 254 -7.70 -20.69 8.48
CA ASN A 254 -6.57 -21.34 9.13
C ASN A 254 -6.14 -22.51 8.25
N VAL A 255 -4.85 -22.55 7.91
CA VAL A 255 -4.28 -23.48 6.93
C VAL A 255 -3.29 -24.41 7.63
N SER A 256 -3.45 -25.70 7.39
CA SER A 256 -2.53 -26.75 7.79
C SER A 256 -2.06 -27.55 6.58
N LEU A 257 -0.91 -28.21 6.71
CA LEU A 257 -0.40 -29.09 5.66
C LEU A 257 -1.30 -30.33 5.52
N ASN A 258 -1.43 -30.88 4.31
CA ASN A 258 -2.12 -32.14 4.06
C ASN A 258 -1.54 -32.82 2.80
N ILE A 259 -0.33 -33.36 2.92
CA ILE A 259 0.38 -34.03 1.83
C ILE A 259 0.27 -35.56 1.89
N ALA A 260 0.30 -36.15 3.10
CA ALA A 260 0.40 -37.60 3.26
C ALA A 260 -0.23 -38.09 4.59
N ARG A 261 -1.05 -39.13 4.53
CA ARG A 261 -1.72 -39.69 5.73
C ARG A 261 -0.82 -40.58 6.58
N ASN A 262 0.22 -41.14 5.97
CA ASN A 262 1.20 -42.05 6.57
C ASN A 262 2.55 -41.90 5.84
N GLU A 263 3.59 -42.54 6.37
CA GLU A 263 4.96 -42.50 5.86
C GLU A 263 5.04 -43.02 4.42
N ILE A 264 4.38 -44.14 4.11
CA ILE A 264 4.34 -44.71 2.75
C ILE A 264 3.83 -43.68 1.72
N LYS A 265 2.77 -42.94 2.05
CA LYS A 265 2.24 -41.88 1.18
C LYS A 265 3.16 -40.67 1.09
N PHE A 266 4.00 -40.45 2.09
CA PHE A 266 5.01 -39.42 2.06
C PHE A 266 6.18 -39.83 1.17
N ASP A 267 6.63 -41.08 1.22
CA ASP A 267 7.65 -41.60 0.30
C ASP A 267 7.18 -41.49 -1.16
N GLU A 268 5.93 -41.88 -1.45
CA GLU A 268 5.31 -41.66 -2.77
C GLU A 268 5.27 -40.17 -3.17
N TRP A 269 5.18 -39.24 -2.23
CA TRP A 269 5.27 -37.81 -2.51
C TRP A 269 6.72 -37.41 -2.83
N VAL A 270 7.68 -37.87 -2.03
CA VAL A 270 9.10 -37.60 -2.25
C VAL A 270 9.54 -38.09 -3.62
N ASP A 271 9.20 -39.32 -3.99
CA ASP A 271 9.55 -39.94 -5.28
C ASP A 271 8.95 -39.16 -6.46
N ARG A 272 7.69 -38.74 -6.35
CA ARG A 272 7.01 -37.97 -7.42
C ARG A 272 7.61 -36.58 -7.62
N ASN A 273 8.19 -36.00 -6.58
CA ASN A 273 8.73 -34.63 -6.60
C ASN A 273 10.27 -34.62 -6.55
N GLU A 274 10.93 -35.77 -6.77
CA GLU A 274 12.39 -35.91 -6.69
C GLU A 274 13.11 -35.04 -7.73
N ASN A 275 12.55 -34.97 -8.94
CA ASN A 275 13.15 -34.28 -10.08
C ASN A 275 12.66 -32.83 -10.25
N LEU A 276 11.84 -32.33 -9.32
CA LEU A 276 11.37 -30.94 -9.37
C LEU A 276 12.44 -30.00 -8.83
N GLU A 277 12.57 -28.82 -9.44
CA GLU A 277 13.48 -27.77 -8.99
C GLU A 277 13.19 -27.38 -7.53
N GLU A 278 14.19 -26.87 -6.80
CA GLU A 278 14.07 -26.54 -5.36
C GLU A 278 12.85 -25.64 -5.03
N ALA A 279 12.35 -24.87 -6.00
CA ALA A 279 11.15 -24.04 -5.86
C ALA A 279 9.84 -24.83 -5.65
N ASP A 280 9.77 -26.08 -6.13
CA ASP A 280 8.67 -27.04 -6.01
C ASP A 280 9.17 -28.43 -5.51
N GLY A 281 10.36 -28.46 -4.93
CA GLY A 281 11.06 -29.71 -4.62
C GLY A 281 10.40 -30.57 -3.54
N ARG A 282 10.88 -31.80 -3.39
CA ARG A 282 10.35 -32.85 -2.48
C ARG A 282 10.06 -32.44 -1.02
N TYR A 283 10.68 -31.38 -0.52
CA TYR A 283 10.61 -30.89 0.87
C TYR A 283 9.85 -29.57 1.02
N LYS A 284 9.12 -29.18 -0.02
CA LYS A 284 8.35 -27.95 -0.08
C LYS A 284 6.96 -28.24 -0.64
N ALA A 285 5.95 -27.58 -0.08
CA ALA A 285 4.60 -27.65 -0.60
C ALA A 285 4.02 -26.24 -0.74
N ASN A 286 3.76 -25.84 -1.98
CA ASN A 286 3.16 -24.55 -2.30
C ASN A 286 1.65 -24.61 -2.17
N PHE A 287 1.06 -23.52 -1.69
CA PHE A 287 -0.38 -23.33 -1.67
C PHE A 287 -0.73 -21.91 -2.08
N PHE A 288 -1.92 -21.75 -2.66
CA PHE A 288 -2.37 -20.46 -3.17
C PHE A 288 -3.80 -20.19 -2.75
N PHE A 289 -4.09 -18.93 -2.46
CA PHE A 289 -5.43 -18.40 -2.25
C PHE A 289 -5.76 -17.43 -3.38
N ASP A 290 -6.91 -17.66 -4.00
CA ASP A 290 -7.54 -16.79 -4.99
C ASP A 290 -8.70 -16.06 -4.34
N ALA A 291 -8.70 -14.73 -4.36
CA ALA A 291 -9.83 -13.89 -4.03
C ALA A 291 -10.36 -13.23 -5.31
N TYR A 292 -11.66 -13.40 -5.56
CA TYR A 292 -12.35 -12.85 -6.72
C TYR A 292 -13.54 -12.01 -6.29
N ASP A 293 -13.58 -10.75 -6.71
CA ASP A 293 -14.72 -9.88 -6.52
C ASP A 293 -15.72 -10.07 -7.69
N ASP A 294 -16.92 -10.55 -7.36
CA ASP A 294 -17.96 -10.81 -8.36
C ASP A 294 -18.46 -9.56 -9.09
N LYS A 295 -18.38 -8.38 -8.48
CA LYS A 295 -18.90 -7.13 -9.04
C LYS A 295 -17.83 -6.41 -9.85
N THR A 296 -16.67 -6.19 -9.25
CA THR A 296 -15.57 -5.45 -9.88
C THR A 296 -14.71 -6.31 -10.80
N LYS A 297 -14.87 -7.64 -10.73
CA LYS A 297 -14.10 -8.63 -11.50
C LYS A 297 -12.61 -8.66 -11.16
N HIS A 298 -12.20 -7.96 -10.10
CA HIS A 298 -10.84 -8.01 -9.60
C HIS A 298 -10.51 -9.42 -9.09
N LYS A 299 -9.34 -9.92 -9.50
CA LYS A 299 -8.80 -11.20 -9.05
C LYS A 299 -7.43 -10.96 -8.43
N VAL A 300 -7.22 -11.51 -7.25
CA VAL A 300 -5.93 -11.50 -6.56
C VAL A 300 -5.56 -12.94 -6.21
N ASN A 301 -4.35 -13.34 -6.56
CA ASN A 301 -3.77 -14.63 -6.22
C ASN A 301 -2.54 -14.37 -5.34
N VAL A 302 -2.50 -14.99 -4.16
CA VAL A 302 -1.34 -14.93 -3.27
C VAL A 302 -1.11 -16.34 -2.73
N GLY A 303 0.15 -16.76 -2.73
CA GLY A 303 0.56 -18.06 -2.20
C GLY A 303 1.70 -17.95 -1.22
N ASP A 304 1.88 -19.03 -0.48
CA ASP A 304 3.01 -19.24 0.42
C ASP A 304 3.35 -20.74 0.42
N SER A 305 4.37 -21.12 1.19
CA SER A 305 4.97 -22.45 1.12
C SER A 305 5.17 -23.05 2.50
N PHE A 306 4.85 -24.34 2.62
CA PHE A 306 5.32 -25.16 3.72
C PHE A 306 6.70 -25.72 3.39
N TYR A 307 7.58 -25.77 4.40
CA TYR A 307 8.88 -26.43 4.35
C TYR A 307 8.91 -27.53 5.39
N PHE A 308 9.41 -28.72 5.03
CA PHE A 308 9.48 -29.89 5.90
C PHE A 308 10.64 -30.79 5.52
N THR A 309 11.07 -31.69 6.43
CA THR A 309 12.17 -32.63 6.19
C THR A 309 11.65 -34.05 6.06
N GLU A 310 11.32 -34.69 7.18
CA GLU A 310 10.93 -36.10 7.22
C GLU A 310 9.47 -36.27 7.66
N TYR A 311 8.93 -37.49 7.53
CA TYR A 311 7.54 -37.74 7.89
C TYR A 311 7.30 -37.63 9.40
N ASP A 312 8.16 -38.25 10.20
CA ASP A 312 8.15 -38.26 11.67
C ASP A 312 9.61 -38.25 12.18
N LYS A 313 9.80 -38.11 13.50
CA LYS A 313 11.11 -38.12 14.17
C LYS A 313 11.84 -39.45 14.12
#